data_AF-A0AB34CPG9-F1
#
_entry.id   AF-A0AB34CPG9-F1
#
_cell.length_a   1.000
_cell.length_b   1.000
_cell.length_c   1.000
_cell.angle_alpha   90.00
_cell.angle_beta   90.00
_cell.angle_gamma   90.00
#
_symmetry.space_group_name_H-M   'P 1'
#
loop_
_entity.id
_entity.type
_entity.pdbx_description
1 polymer ?
#
loop_
_entity_poly.entity_id
_entity_poly.type
_entity_poly.pdbx_seq_one_letter_code
_entity_poly.pdbx_strand_id
1 'polypeptide(L)'
;MVYHDKSIGHMILGEAAINLAFEEQEITLVSLIRQLGEMAENERSDERVAQIADARNWLKGFIKASTRDRAELNWLVETGQAPVYLKDYR
;
A
#
# COMPACT_ATOMS: atom_id res chain seq x y z
N MET A 1 23.38 -13.05 7.75
CA MET A 1 22.05 -12.46 7.96
C MET A 1 22.20 -10.97 7.77
N VAL A 2 21.80 -10.44 6.62
CA VAL A 2 21.85 -8.99 6.36
C VAL A 2 20.59 -8.40 6.95
N TYR A 3 20.74 -7.59 7.99
CA TYR A 3 19.69 -6.76 8.52
C TYR A 3 19.40 -5.73 7.43
N HIS A 4 18.45 -6.01 6.54
CA HIS A 4 17.95 -5.03 5.60
C HIS A 4 17.22 -4.00 6.45
N ASP A 5 17.95 -2.92 6.72
CA ASP A 5 17.55 -1.80 7.54
C ASP A 5 16.18 -1.30 7.03
N LYS A 6 15.13 -1.48 7.86
CA LYS A 6 13.74 -1.09 7.58
C LYS A 6 13.62 0.37 7.11
N SER A 7 14.63 1.19 7.35
CA SER A 7 14.66 2.59 6.95
C SER A 7 14.88 2.80 5.44
N ILE A 8 15.55 1.87 4.74
CA ILE A 8 15.76 1.98 3.28
C ILE A 8 14.44 1.78 2.51
N GLY A 9 13.59 0.85 2.96
CA GLY A 9 12.27 0.62 2.35
C GLY A 9 11.33 1.83 2.43
N HIS A 10 11.45 2.63 3.49
CA HIS A 10 10.70 3.88 3.64
C HIS A 10 11.20 4.99 2.71
N MET A 11 12.50 5.01 2.37
CA MET A 11 13.05 6.00 1.44
C MET A 11 12.42 5.84 0.06
N ILE A 12 12.37 4.62 -0.48
CA ILE A 12 11.78 4.35 -1.80
C ILE A 12 10.28 4.68 -1.86
N LEU A 13 9.54 4.41 -0.77
CA LEU A 13 8.14 4.82 -0.67
C LEU A 13 7.99 6.35 -0.64
N GLY A 14 8.86 7.05 0.07
CA GLY A 14 8.91 8.50 0.10
C GLY A 14 9.23 9.11 -1.27
N GLU A 15 10.21 8.56 -1.98
CA GLU A 15 10.57 8.96 -3.34
C GLU A 15 9.37 8.81 -4.30
N ALA A 16 8.69 7.66 -4.28
CA ALA A 16 7.49 7.44 -5.07
C ALA A 16 6.35 8.41 -4.73
N ALA A 17 6.13 8.70 -3.43
CA ALA A 17 5.12 9.66 -3.00
C ALA A 17 5.45 11.10 -3.44
N ILE A 18 6.72 11.49 -3.41
CA ILE A 18 7.17 12.80 -3.89
C ILE A 18 6.97 12.94 -5.39
N ASN A 19 7.29 11.90 -6.18
CA ASN A 19 7.07 11.93 -7.63
C ASN A 19 5.59 12.11 -7.97
N LEU A 20 4.71 11.34 -7.31
CA LEU A 20 3.25 11.50 -7.47
C LEU A 20 2.78 12.91 -7.07
N ALA A 21 3.28 13.44 -5.95
CA ALA A 21 2.93 14.79 -5.51
C ALA A 21 3.41 15.87 -6.48
N PHE A 22 4.59 15.69 -7.08
CA PHE A 22 5.14 16.59 -8.08
C PHE A 22 4.34 16.57 -9.39
N GLU A 23 3.81 15.41 -9.76
CA GLU A 23 2.89 15.25 -10.90
C GLU A 23 1.43 15.62 -10.58
N GLU A 24 1.17 16.20 -9.39
CA GLU A 24 -0.17 16.56 -8.89
C GLU A 24 -1.16 15.37 -8.90
N GLN A 25 -0.63 14.14 -8.80
CA GLN A 25 -1.40 12.91 -8.78
C GLN A 25 -1.81 12.54 -7.35
N GLU A 26 -3.02 11.99 -7.22
CA GLU A 26 -3.48 11.50 -5.92
C GLU A 26 -2.58 10.38 -5.39
N ILE A 27 -2.11 10.55 -4.15
CA ILE A 27 -1.29 9.57 -3.44
C ILE A 27 -2.21 8.49 -2.86
N THR A 28 -2.53 7.51 -3.69
CA THR A 28 -3.29 6.31 -3.28
C THR A 28 -2.40 5.07 -3.29
N LEU A 29 -2.86 4.00 -2.65
CA LEU A 29 -2.16 2.71 -2.64
C LEU A 29 -1.93 2.18 -4.07
N VAL A 30 -2.89 2.41 -4.96
CA VAL A 30 -2.82 2.00 -6.38
C VAL A 30 -1.79 2.86 -7.12
N SER A 31 -1.84 4.18 -6.93
CA SER A 31 -0.88 5.12 -7.55
C SER A 31 0.55 4.82 -7.12
N LEU A 32 0.79 4.54 -5.84
CA LEU A 32 2.10 4.17 -5.31
C LEU A 32 2.64 2.86 -5.91
N ILE A 33 1.80 1.82 -5.98
CA ILE A 33 2.20 0.54 -6.59
C ILE A 33 2.55 0.70 -8.08
N ARG A 34 1.83 1.60 -8.79
CA ARG A 34 2.12 1.95 -10.18
C ARG A 34 3.45 2.70 -10.29
N GLN A 35 3.62 3.78 -9.54
CA GLN A 35 4.83 4.61 -9.56
C GLN A 35 6.09 3.80 -9.26
N LEU A 36 6.01 2.90 -8.27
CA LEU A 36 7.10 1.98 -7.95
C LEU A 36 7.37 0.99 -9.10
N GLY A 37 6.35 0.58 -9.86
CA GLY A 37 6.56 -0.20 -11.07
C GLY A 37 7.40 0.55 -12.10
N GLU A 38 7.02 1.79 -12.38
CA GLU A 38 7.72 2.66 -13.34
C GLU A 38 9.17 2.95 -12.89
N MET A 39 9.38 3.17 -11.58
CA MET A 39 10.73 3.32 -11.02
C MET A 39 11.59 2.07 -11.21
N ALA A 40 11.04 0.86 -11.05
CA ALA A 40 11.79 -0.38 -11.26
C ALA A 40 12.14 -0.62 -12.74
N GLU A 41 11.26 -0.24 -13.66
CA GLU A 41 11.49 -0.40 -15.11
C GLU A 41 12.63 0.50 -15.62
N ASN A 42 12.85 1.65 -14.99
CA ASN A 42 13.90 2.59 -15.36
C ASN A 42 15.19 2.45 -14.50
N GLU A 43 15.20 1.57 -13.50
CA GLU A 43 16.33 1.36 -12.60
C GLU A 43 17.32 0.33 -13.16
N ARG A 44 18.62 0.61 -13.00
CA ARG A 44 19.70 -0.27 -13.48
C ARG A 44 20.40 -1.03 -12.36
N SER A 45 20.22 -0.59 -11.11
CA SER A 45 20.79 -1.28 -9.94
C SER A 45 19.86 -2.40 -9.48
N ASP A 46 20.30 -3.65 -9.62
CA ASP A 46 19.57 -4.83 -9.14
C ASP A 46 19.20 -4.73 -7.65
N GLU A 47 20.06 -4.10 -6.84
CA GLU A 47 19.79 -3.85 -5.42
C GLU A 47 18.58 -2.93 -5.23
N ARG A 48 18.51 -1.84 -6.01
CA ARG A 48 17.36 -0.92 -5.95
C ARG A 48 16.10 -1.56 -6.52
N VAL A 49 16.19 -2.33 -7.60
CA VAL A 49 15.06 -3.09 -8.13
C VAL A 49 14.48 -4.03 -7.06
N ALA A 50 15.34 -4.72 -6.30
CA ALA A 50 14.90 -5.58 -5.20
C ALA A 50 14.22 -4.79 -4.07
N GLN A 51 14.74 -3.62 -3.70
CA GLN A 51 14.11 -2.74 -2.69
C GLN A 51 12.74 -2.21 -3.14
N ILE A 52 12.61 -1.85 -4.42
CA ILE A 52 11.34 -1.42 -5.01
C ILE A 52 10.33 -2.57 -5.02
N ALA A 53 10.77 -3.79 -5.35
CA ALA A 53 9.92 -4.97 -5.31
C ALA A 53 9.42 -5.28 -3.89
N ASP A 54 10.28 -5.16 -2.88
CA ASP A 54 9.93 -5.33 -1.47
C ASP A 54 8.88 -4.30 -1.02
N ALA A 55 9.08 -3.02 -1.35
CA ALA A 55 8.13 -1.95 -1.08
C ALA A 55 6.76 -2.20 -1.73
N ARG A 56 6.73 -2.66 -2.99
CA ARG A 56 5.48 -3.04 -3.69
C ARG A 56 4.78 -4.21 -3.01
N ASN A 57 5.53 -5.22 -2.55
CA ASN A 57 4.96 -6.39 -1.88
C ASN A 57 4.37 -6.00 -0.51
N TRP A 58 5.06 -5.13 0.23
CA TRP A 58 4.56 -4.55 1.48
C TRP A 58 3.22 -3.81 1.25
N LEU A 59 3.13 -2.93 0.25
CA LEU A 59 1.89 -2.23 -0.10
C LEU A 59 0.75 -3.19 -0.51
N LYS A 60 1.05 -4.23 -1.28
CA LYS A 60 0.06 -5.28 -1.65
C LYS A 60 -0.45 -6.04 -0.41
N GLY A 61 0.35 -6.13 0.65
CA GLY A 61 -0.07 -6.68 1.94
C GLY A 61 -1.29 -5.94 2.53
N PHE A 62 -1.35 -4.61 2.37
CA PHE A 62 -2.48 -3.81 2.85
C PHE A 62 -3.75 -4.02 2.01
N ILE A 63 -3.62 -4.25 0.70
CA ILE A 63 -4.78 -4.62 -0.15
C ILE A 63 -5.39 -5.94 0.34
N LYS A 64 -4.54 -6.93 0.62
CA LYS A 64 -4.99 -8.24 1.13
C LYS A 64 -5.61 -8.12 2.51
N ALA A 65 -5.04 -7.31 3.40
CA ALA A 65 -5.59 -7.07 4.73
C ALA A 65 -6.96 -6.36 4.66
N SER A 66 -7.11 -5.33 3.82
CA SER A 66 -8.38 -4.64 3.62
C SER A 66 -9.46 -5.54 2.99
N THR A 67 -9.06 -6.41 2.05
CA THR A 67 -9.99 -7.39 1.46
C THR A 67 -10.41 -8.46 2.47
N ARG A 68 -9.49 -8.88 3.34
CA ARG A 68 -9.77 -9.84 4.41
C ARG A 68 -10.70 -9.23 5.46
N ASP A 69 -10.44 -8.01 5.91
CA ASP A 69 -11.32 -7.28 6.85
C ASP A 69 -12.73 -7.12 6.27
N ARG A 70 -12.84 -6.80 4.97
CA ARG A 70 -14.13 -6.73 4.27
C ARG A 70 -14.81 -8.09 4.10
N ALA A 71 -14.05 -9.17 3.91
CA ALA A 71 -14.59 -10.54 3.86
C ALA A 71 -15.03 -11.03 5.24
N GLU A 72 -14.29 -10.67 6.29
CA GLU A 72 -14.65 -10.89 7.70
C GLU A 72 -15.84 -10.03 8.14
N LEU A 73 -16.30 -9.06 7.34
CA LEU A 73 -17.55 -8.34 7.53
C LEU A 73 -18.68 -8.85 6.60
N ASN A 74 -18.38 -9.76 5.66
CA ASN A 74 -19.38 -10.26 4.71
C ASN A 74 -20.49 -11.09 5.40
N TRP A 75 -20.18 -11.79 6.49
CA TRP A 75 -21.18 -12.49 7.30
C TRP A 75 -22.21 -11.54 7.95
N LEU A 76 -21.86 -10.26 8.17
CA LEU A 76 -22.81 -9.26 8.66
C LEU A 76 -23.80 -8.82 7.58
N VAL A 77 -23.39 -8.89 6.30
CA VAL A 77 -24.25 -8.60 5.15
C VAL A 77 -25.17 -9.78 4.86
N GLU A 78 -24.67 -11.01 4.97
CA GLU A 78 -25.47 -12.23 4.74
C GLU A 78 -26.54 -12.50 5.83
N THR A 79 -26.34 -12.01 7.05
CA THR A 79 -27.31 -12.21 8.16
C THR A 79 -28.46 -11.18 8.18
N GLY A 80 -28.51 -10.23 7.24
CA GLY A 80 -29.61 -9.26 7.16
C GLY A 80 -29.75 -8.32 8.36
N GLN A 81 -28.76 -8.29 9.26
CA GLN A 81 -28.73 -7.33 10.36
C GLN A 81 -28.21 -5.99 9.84
N ALA A 82 -29.11 -5.02 9.75
CA ALA A 82 -28.79 -3.64 9.41
C ALA A 82 -27.58 -3.15 10.25
N PRO A 83 -26.62 -2.42 9.63
CA PRO A 83 -25.50 -1.88 10.37
C PRO A 83 -26.04 -1.03 11.51
N VAL A 84 -25.70 -1.39 12.75
CA VAL A 84 -25.95 -0.55 13.91
C VAL A 84 -25.14 0.72 13.68
N TYR A 85 -25.82 1.75 13.19
CA TYR A 85 -25.30 3.11 13.19
C TYR A 85 -24.88 3.39 14.63
N LEU A 86 -23.57 3.57 14.83
CA LEU A 86 -23.01 4.05 16.08
C LEU A 86 -23.57 5.47 16.28
N LYS A 87 -24.72 5.55 16.93
CA LYS A 87 -25.34 6.80 17.36
C LYS A 87 -24.46 7.38 18.46
N ASP A 88 -23.99 8.59 18.20
CA ASP A 88 -23.99 9.70 19.14
C ASP A 88 -23.39 9.38 20.52
N TYR A 89 -22.08 9.60 20.66
CA TYR A 89 -21.50 9.94 21.95
C TYR A 89 -21.30 11.45 21.98
N ARG A 90 -22.27 12.09 22.64
CA ARG A 90 -22.27 13.48 23.11
C ARG A 90 -21.08 13.79 24.00
#